data_AF-A0A7R9UAY2-F1
#
_entry.id   AF-A0A7R9UAY2-F1
#
_cell.length_a   1.000
_cell.length_b   1.000
_cell.length_c   1.000
_cell.angle_alpha   90.00
_cell.angle_beta   90.00
_cell.angle_gamma   90.00
#
_symmetry.space_group_name_H-M   'P 1'
#
loop_
_entity.id
_entity.type
_entity.pdbx_description
1 polymer ?
#
loop_
_entity_poly.entity_id
_entity_poly.type
_entity_poly.pdbx_seq_one_letter_code
_entity_poly.pdbx_strand_id
1 'polypeptide(L)'
;FLGARNQDSQETIMFPLIAAEVITGLFCLRKGGNLVVKLFEMYSLNTFALIFLLSALFESISIVKPLGSRPASSERYLVCLGMLFQLAEPQDGERPSEDDAIAPTSRTSDDTD
;
A
#
# COMPACT_ATOMS: atom_id res chain seq x y z
N PHE A 1 1.19 27.80 -12.95
CA PHE A 1 1.01 26.34 -13.13
C PHE A 1 1.46 25.91 -14.54
N LEU A 2 2.75 26.03 -14.86
CA LEU A 2 3.29 25.70 -16.19
C LEU A 2 4.21 24.45 -16.19
N GLY A 3 4.19 23.65 -15.10
CA GLY A 3 5.09 22.50 -14.94
C GLY A 3 4.55 21.15 -15.40
N ALA A 4 3.27 21.04 -15.77
CA ALA A 4 2.60 19.76 -16.04
C ALA A 4 2.64 19.30 -17.51
N ARG A 5 3.38 19.99 -18.38
CA ARG A 5 3.39 19.72 -19.83
C ARG A 5 4.54 18.85 -20.34
N ASN A 6 5.48 18.47 -19.47
CA ASN A 6 6.53 17.52 -19.86
C ASN A 6 6.11 16.11 -19.51
N GLN A 7 5.59 15.42 -20.52
CA GLN A 7 5.17 14.01 -20.50
C GLN A 7 6.28 13.11 -19.93
N ASP A 8 7.54 13.39 -20.32
CA ASP A 8 8.74 12.68 -19.87
C ASP A 8 9.00 12.79 -18.36
N SER A 9 8.35 13.71 -17.64
CA SER A 9 8.54 13.88 -16.18
C SER A 9 7.40 13.32 -15.33
N GLN A 10 6.27 12.97 -15.96
CA GLN A 10 5.06 12.58 -15.21
C GLN A 10 5.27 11.27 -14.46
N GLU A 11 5.92 10.28 -15.06
CA GLU A 11 6.21 9.00 -14.40
C GLU A 11 7.01 9.22 -13.11
N THR A 12 8.12 9.95 -13.18
CA THR A 12 9.00 10.17 -12.02
C THR A 12 8.30 10.98 -10.92
N ILE A 13 7.51 11.99 -11.29
CA ILE A 13 6.77 12.84 -10.34
C ILE A 13 5.63 12.06 -9.68
N MET A 14 4.94 11.20 -10.42
CA MET A 14 3.77 10.46 -9.94
C MET A 14 4.14 9.17 -9.21
N PHE A 15 5.35 8.65 -9.41
CA PHE A 15 5.78 7.39 -8.81
C PHE A 15 5.58 7.30 -7.28
N PRO A 16 5.91 8.32 -6.46
CA PRO A 16 5.67 8.26 -5.01
C PRO A 16 4.18 8.10 -4.66
N LEU A 17 3.28 8.75 -5.41
CA LEU A 17 1.85 8.61 -5.22
C LEU A 17 1.38 7.20 -5.61
N ILE A 18 1.82 6.70 -6.77
CA ILE A 18 1.50 5.36 -7.25
C ILE A 18 1.98 4.30 -6.24
N ALA A 19 3.19 4.47 -5.69
CA ALA A 19 3.73 3.58 -4.67
C ALA A 19 2.87 3.60 -3.39
N ALA A 20 2.46 4.78 -2.93
CA ALA A 20 1.56 4.90 -1.78
C ALA A 20 0.21 4.23 -2.03
N GLU A 21 -0.40 4.45 -3.20
CA GLU A 21 -1.66 3.80 -3.59
C GLU A 21 -1.54 2.28 -3.61
N VAL A 22 -0.44 1.74 -4.16
CA VAL A 22 -0.16 0.31 -4.16
C VAL A 22 -0.02 -0.22 -2.74
N ILE A 23 0.79 0.42 -1.91
CA ILE A 23 1.02 -0.02 -0.53
C ILE A 23 -0.29 -0.02 0.24
N THR A 24 -1.06 1.07 0.20
CA THR A 24 -2.37 1.15 0.84
C THR A 24 -3.32 0.06 0.32
N GLY A 25 -3.36 -0.15 -1.00
CA GLY A 25 -4.16 -1.22 -1.61
C GLY A 25 -3.78 -2.60 -1.07
N LEU A 26 -2.48 -2.92 -0.98
CA LEU A 26 -2.00 -4.21 -0.45
C LEU A 26 -2.40 -4.44 1.00
N PHE A 27 -2.43 -3.40 1.84
CA PHE A 27 -2.89 -3.52 3.23
C PHE A 27 -4.42 -3.67 3.35
N CYS A 28 -5.18 -3.10 2.42
CA CYS A 28 -6.64 -3.22 2.43
C CYS A 28 -7.17 -4.51 1.79
N LEU A 29 -6.36 -5.23 1.02
CA LEU A 29 -6.79 -6.40 0.28
C LEU A 29 -6.70 -7.67 1.14
N ARG A 30 -7.80 -8.44 1.13
CA ARG A 30 -7.79 -9.84 1.57
C ARG A 30 -7.18 -10.75 0.51
N LYS A 31 -6.79 -11.96 0.91
CA LYS A 31 -6.40 -13.02 -0.04
C LYS A 31 -7.48 -13.22 -1.12
N GLY A 32 -7.06 -13.33 -2.37
CA GLY A 32 -7.92 -13.38 -3.56
C GLY A 32 -8.49 -12.02 -4.00
N GLY A 33 -8.13 -10.92 -3.33
CA GLY A 33 -8.53 -9.57 -3.71
C GLY A 33 -7.85 -9.08 -5.00
N ASN A 34 -8.42 -8.07 -5.64
CA ASN A 34 -7.92 -7.49 -6.89
C ASN A 34 -7.49 -6.04 -6.68
N LEU A 35 -6.46 -5.60 -7.39
CA LEU A 35 -5.96 -4.24 -7.38
C LEU A 35 -5.95 -3.68 -8.81
N VAL A 36 -6.39 -2.43 -8.97
CA VAL A 36 -6.27 -1.70 -10.24
C VAL A 36 -5.58 -0.38 -9.98
N VAL A 37 -4.46 -0.16 -10.65
CA VAL A 37 -3.62 1.02 -10.46
C VAL A 37 -3.47 1.75 -11.77
N LYS A 38 -3.71 3.05 -11.76
CA LYS A 38 -3.44 3.91 -12.92
C LYS A 38 -1.95 4.17 -13.02
N LEU A 39 -1.39 3.95 -14.20
CA LEU A 39 -0.01 4.24 -14.55
C LEU A 39 0.03 5.21 -15.76
N PHE A 40 1.19 5.83 -15.94
CA PHE A 40 1.51 6.64 -17.13
C PHE A 40 2.55 5.89 -17.97
N GLU A 41 3.49 6.60 -18.57
CA GLU A 41 4.69 6.00 -19.12
C GLU A 41 5.37 5.05 -18.11
N MET A 42 6.00 4.00 -18.62
CA MET A 42 6.69 2.96 -17.83
C MET A 42 8.11 2.81 -18.37
N TYR A 43 8.92 3.86 -18.31
CA TYR A 43 10.32 3.84 -18.74
C TYR A 43 11.29 3.74 -17.57
N SER A 44 10.88 4.10 -16.34
CA SER A 44 11.77 4.12 -15.19
C SER A 44 11.94 2.73 -14.56
N LEU A 45 13.15 2.48 -14.04
CA LEU A 45 13.46 1.26 -13.31
C LEU A 45 12.53 1.05 -12.10
N ASN A 46 12.08 2.15 -11.48
CA ASN A 46 11.18 2.14 -10.34
C ASN A 46 9.81 1.54 -10.71
N THR A 47 9.23 1.95 -11.84
CA THR A 47 7.95 1.40 -12.32
C THR A 47 8.09 -0.08 -12.70
N PHE A 48 9.19 -0.47 -13.35
CA PHE A 48 9.45 -1.88 -13.64
C PHE A 48 9.60 -2.72 -12.37
N ALA A 49 10.33 -2.22 -11.37
CA ALA A 49 10.49 -2.91 -10.09
C ALA A 49 9.13 -3.08 -9.37
N LEU A 50 8.28 -2.05 -9.40
CA LEU A 50 6.93 -2.10 -8.83
C LEU A 50 6.04 -3.12 -9.55
N ILE A 51 6.03 -3.13 -10.89
CA ILE A 51 5.27 -4.10 -11.70
C ILE A 51 5.77 -5.52 -11.43
N PHE A 52 7.10 -5.71 -11.36
CA PHE A 52 7.70 -7.01 -11.05
C PHE A 52 7.30 -7.50 -9.65
N LEU A 53 7.36 -6.63 -8.64
CA LEU A 53 6.88 -6.94 -7.30
C LEU A 53 5.41 -7.38 -7.33
N LEU A 54 4.54 -6.61 -7.97
CA LEU A 54 3.12 -6.94 -8.08
C LEU A 54 2.87 -8.25 -8.84
N SER A 55 3.69 -8.59 -9.83
CA SER A 55 3.61 -9.88 -10.54
C SER A 55 3.86 -11.08 -9.63
N ALA A 56 4.62 -10.91 -8.54
CA ALA A 56 4.90 -11.95 -7.56
C ALA A 56 3.85 -12.02 -6.44
N LEU A 57 3.00 -10.99 -6.30
CA LEU A 57 1.99 -10.89 -5.24
C LEU A 57 0.59 -11.34 -5.68
N PHE A 58 0.34 -11.40 -6.99
CA PHE A 58 -0.97 -11.70 -7.58
C PHE A 58 -0.90 -12.89 -8.51
N GLU A 59 -2.01 -13.62 -8.66
CA GLU A 59 -2.13 -14.77 -9.57
C GLU A 59 -1.91 -14.37 -11.03
N SER A 60 -2.40 -13.19 -11.43
CA SER A 60 -2.17 -12.65 -12.76
C SER A 60 -2.14 -11.13 -12.74
N ILE A 61 -1.33 -10.56 -13.64
CA ILE A 61 -1.28 -9.13 -13.88
C ILE A 61 -1.41 -8.84 -15.38
N SER A 62 -2.00 -7.70 -15.72
CA SER A 62 -2.09 -7.22 -17.11
C SER A 62 -2.02 -5.70 -17.16
N ILE A 63 -1.50 -5.17 -18.26
CA ILE A 63 -1.47 -3.72 -18.52
C ILE A 63 -2.47 -3.42 -19.61
N VAL A 64 -3.46 -2.59 -19.30
CA VAL A 64 -4.60 -2.31 -20.17
C VAL A 64 -4.64 -0.83 -20.52
N LYS A 65 -4.77 -0.52 -21.81
CA LYS A 65 -5.21 0.80 -22.28
C LYS A 65 -6.70 0.71 -22.65
N PRO A 66 -7.63 1.22 -21.84
CA PRO A 66 -9.05 1.18 -22.20
C PRO A 66 -9.32 2.04 -23.43
N LEU A 67 -10.24 1.59 -24.29
CA LEU A 67 -10.64 2.28 -25.53
C LEU A 67 -11.19 3.69 -25.28
N GLY A 68 -11.77 3.93 -24.10
CA GLY A 68 -12.26 5.25 -23.69
C GLY A 68 -11.18 6.25 -23.28
N SER A 69 -9.91 5.83 -23.16
CA SER A 69 -8.80 6.75 -22.89
C SER A 69 -8.41 7.51 -24.16
N ARG A 70 -8.00 8.78 -24.05
CA ARG A 70 -7.57 9.57 -25.22
C ARG A 70 -6.39 8.85 -25.91
N PRO A 71 -6.40 8.67 -27.25
CA PRO A 71 -5.32 7.96 -27.95
C PRO A 71 -3.92 8.54 -27.69
N ALA A 72 -3.83 9.87 -27.56
CA ALA A 72 -2.60 10.60 -27.27
C ALA A 72 -2.16 10.55 -25.78
N SER A 73 -2.97 9.96 -24.90
CA SER A 73 -2.62 9.80 -23.49
C SER A 73 -1.71 8.58 -23.30
N SER A 74 -0.67 8.73 -22.49
CA SER A 74 0.15 7.63 -22.00
C SER A 74 -0.49 6.83 -20.89
N GLU A 75 -1.67 7.24 -20.41
CA GLU A 75 -2.43 6.52 -19.37
C GLU A 75 -2.64 5.06 -19.74
N ARG A 76 -2.29 4.19 -18.80
CA ARG A 76 -2.49 2.74 -18.78
C ARG A 76 -2.97 2.33 -17.39
N TYR A 77 -3.55 1.15 -17.28
CA TYR A 77 -3.95 0.58 -15.99
C TYR A 77 -3.25 -0.74 -15.79
N LEU A 78 -2.58 -0.91 -14.65
CA LEU A 78 -2.12 -2.19 -14.18
C LEU A 78 -3.26 -2.87 -13.43
N VAL A 79 -3.72 -4.00 -13.95
CA VAL A 79 -4.79 -4.80 -13.37
C VAL A 79 -4.15 -6.04 -12.77
N CYS A 80 -4.22 -6.16 -11.44
CA CYS A 80 -3.71 -7.29 -10.68
C CYS A 80 -4.89 -8.09 -10.11
N LEU A 81 -4.94 -9.38 -10.41
CA LEU A 81 -6.04 -10.26 -10.05
C LEU A 81 -5.58 -11.36 -9.11
N GLY A 82 -6.33 -11.57 -8.03
CA GLY A 82 -6.13 -12.66 -7.07
C GLY A 82 -4.87 -12.50 -6.23
N MET A 83 -4.90 -11.67 -5.18
CA MET A 83 -3.77 -11.53 -4.25
C MET A 83 -3.45 -12.87 -3.57
N LEU A 84 -2.20 -13.32 -3.66
CA LEU A 84 -1.78 -14.67 -3.24
C LEU A 84 -1.79 -14.86 -1.70
N PHE A 85 -1.56 -13.79 -0.96
CA PHE A 85 -1.55 -13.77 0.50
C PHE A 85 -2.16 -12.46 1.02
N GLN A 86 -2.53 -12.41 2.29
CA GLN A 86 -2.98 -11.19 2.96
C GLN A 86 -1.85 -10.70 3.87
N LEU A 87 -1.53 -9.41 3.81
CA LEU A 87 -0.62 -8.81 4.79
C LEU A 87 -1.32 -8.86 6.15
N ALA A 88 -0.65 -9.43 7.15
CA ALA A 88 -1.18 -9.47 8.50
C ALA A 88 -1.44 -8.04 8.99
N GLU A 89 -2.57 -7.80 9.65
CA GLU A 89 -2.72 -6.55 10.38
C GLU A 89 -1.61 -6.47 11.44
N PRO A 90 -1.04 -5.28 11.69
CA PRO A 90 -0.25 -5.07 12.89
C PRO A 90 -1.11 -5.55 14.06
N GLN A 91 -0.63 -6.53 14.83
CA GLN A 91 -1.28 -6.78 16.10
C GLN A 91 -1.08 -5.51 16.92
N ASP A 92 -2.14 -4.71 17.02
CA ASP A 92 -2.25 -3.68 18.03
C ASP A 92 -1.93 -4.39 19.34
N GLY A 93 -0.75 -4.09 19.88
CA GLY A 93 -0.27 -4.72 21.11
C GLY A 93 -1.42 -4.72 22.11
N GLU A 94 -1.73 -5.90 22.60
CA GLU A 94 -2.78 -6.17 23.58
C GLU A 94 -2.81 -5.00 24.57
N ARG A 95 -3.83 -4.13 24.43
CA ARG A 95 -4.01 -3.03 25.38
C ARG A 95 -4.10 -3.71 26.74
N PRO A 96 -3.23 -3.38 27.71
CA PRO A 96 -3.32 -3.96 29.03
C PRO A 96 -4.77 -3.83 29.49
N SER A 97 -5.37 -4.93 29.92
CA SER A 97 -6.70 -4.89 30.52
C SER A 97 -6.66 -3.85 31.64
N GLU A 98 -7.72 -3.05 31.79
CA GLU A 98 -7.82 -2.07 32.89
C GLU A 98 -7.62 -2.73 34.26
N ASP A 99 -7.81 -4.05 34.35
CA ASP A 99 -7.60 -4.89 35.53
C ASP A 99 -6.12 -5.05 35.93
N ASP A 100 -5.16 -4.88 35.03
CA ASP A 100 -3.71 -5.01 35.33
C ASP A 100 -3.11 -3.75 35.99
N ALA A 101 -3.89 -2.67 36.10
CA ALA A 101 -3.43 -1.39 36.63
C ALA A 101 -3.54 -1.25 38.16
N ILE A 102 -4.07 -2.25 38.88
CA ILE A 102 -4.28 -2.17 40.34
C ILE A 102 -3.53 -3.30 41.05
N ALA A 103 -2.22 -3.16 41.17
CA ALA A 103 -1.48 -3.81 42.24
C ALA A 103 -1.46 -2.86 43.46
N PRO A 104 -2.18 -3.15 44.56
CA PRO A 104 -2.09 -2.33 45.76
C PRO A 104 -0.69 -2.48 46.36
N THR A 105 0.08 -1.39 46.36
CA THR A 105 1.28 -1.25 47.19
C THR A 105 0.89 -1.45 48.64
N SER A 106 1.22 -2.61 49.21
CA SER A 106 1.10 -2.89 50.63
C SER A 106 1.95 -1.87 51.40
N ARG A 107 1.28 -0.88 52.01
CA ARG A 107 1.89 -0.05 53.06
C ARG A 107 2.24 -0.98 54.23
N THR A 108 3.52 -1.19 54.46
CA THR A 108 4.04 -1.67 55.73
C THR A 108 3.69 -0.61 56.78
N SER A 109 2.81 -0.94 57.71
CA SER A 109 2.69 -0.21 58.96
C SER A 109 3.97 -0.45 59.74
N ASP A 110 4.82 0.59 59.80
CA ASP A 110 5.86 0.72 60.82
C ASP A 110 5.17 0.75 62.18
N ASP A 111 5.25 -0.37 62.90
CA ASP A 111 5.11 -0.40 64.35
C ASP A 111 6.43 0.11 64.93
N THR A 112 6.39 1.26 65.60
CA THR A 112 7.46 1.68 66.53
C THR A 112 6.81 2.02 67.87
N ASP A 113 7.11 1.17 68.85
CA ASP A 113 7.06 1.45 70.29
C ASP A 113 7.98 2.62 70.68
#